data_AF-A0A527ZXP5-F1
#
_entry.id   AF-A0A527ZXP5-F1
#
_cell.length_a   1.000
_cell.length_b   1.000
_cell.length_c   1.000
_cell.angle_alpha   90.00
_cell.angle_beta   90.00
_cell.angle_gamma   90.00
#
_symmetry.space_group_name_H-M   'P 1'
#
loop_
_entity.id
_entity.type
_entity.pdbx_description
1 polymer ?
#
loop_
_entity_poly.entity_id
_entity_poly.type
_entity_poly.pdbx_seq_one_letter_code
_entity_poly.pdbx_strand_id
1 'polypeptide(L)'
;MKYFINDDIALSRPLEGLAASYIIPFADWLVDRGYGLVSMRNQVLMAAGFSKWLGHKGIELSDISGDHPRRYLLDRAQRPKLGDAAALRHLLAFLRSQNAIAEEIEADHNPSLVEQHVQAYELYLRDARALARETIINYRPVVRDFLNYRFGDGAVSLAQLRAVDVTDFVQKAISRLNMRRAKIITTALRSFLSYARYRGDITSDLAAAVPIVA
;
A
#
# COMPACT_ATOMS: atom_id res chain seq x y z
N MET A 1 -5.04 -21.73 -25.14
CA MET A 1 -6.22 -20.83 -25.12
C MET A 1 -5.86 -19.55 -24.39
N LYS A 2 -6.07 -18.39 -25.01
CA LYS A 2 -5.96 -17.07 -24.37
C LYS A 2 -7.36 -16.67 -23.90
N TYR A 3 -7.49 -16.19 -22.67
CA TYR A 3 -8.78 -15.79 -22.10
C TYR A 3 -8.87 -14.27 -22.14
N PHE A 4 -9.85 -13.76 -22.88
CA PHE A 4 -10.00 -12.32 -23.07
C PHE A 4 -10.88 -11.74 -21.97
N ILE A 5 -10.44 -10.64 -21.37
CA ILE A 5 -11.21 -9.89 -20.35
C ILE A 5 -12.00 -8.76 -21.02
N ASN A 6 -11.44 -8.22 -22.11
CA ASN A 6 -12.05 -7.34 -23.13
C ASN A 6 -11.18 -7.46 -24.40
N ASP A 7 -11.54 -6.77 -25.50
CA ASP A 7 -10.78 -6.77 -26.77
C ASP A 7 -9.27 -6.48 -26.61
N ASP A 8 -8.87 -5.86 -25.49
CA ASP A 8 -7.51 -5.41 -25.22
C ASP A 8 -6.68 -6.27 -24.24
N ILE A 9 -7.27 -7.27 -23.55
CA ILE A 9 -6.55 -8.04 -22.51
C ILE A 9 -6.69 -9.54 -22.73
N ALA A 10 -5.59 -10.17 -23.13
CA ALA A 10 -5.45 -11.63 -23.14
C ALA A 10 -4.71 -12.13 -21.88
N LEU A 11 -5.39 -12.94 -21.07
CA LEU A 11 -4.80 -13.75 -20.02
C LEU A 11 -4.22 -15.05 -20.61
N SER A 12 -3.07 -15.45 -20.07
CA SER A 12 -2.39 -16.69 -20.43
C SER A 12 -2.98 -17.93 -19.76
N ARG A 13 -3.95 -17.76 -18.85
CA ARG A 13 -4.61 -18.83 -18.08
C ARG A 13 -6.10 -18.53 -17.89
N PRO A 14 -6.95 -19.57 -17.67
CA PRO A 14 -8.35 -19.39 -17.39
C PRO A 14 -8.56 -18.56 -16.12
N LEU A 15 -9.65 -17.81 -16.09
CA LEU A 15 -10.14 -17.15 -14.87
C LEU A 15 -10.64 -18.24 -13.92
N GLU A 16 -9.88 -18.51 -12.86
CA GLU A 16 -10.17 -19.53 -11.85
C GLU A 16 -10.40 -18.87 -10.48
N GLY A 17 -11.33 -19.43 -9.71
CA GLY A 17 -11.63 -19.02 -8.32
C GLY A 17 -12.97 -18.27 -8.16
N LEU A 18 -13.39 -18.09 -6.92
CA LEU A 18 -14.72 -17.58 -6.54
C LEU A 18 -14.98 -16.15 -7.03
N ALA A 19 -13.93 -15.34 -7.19
CA ALA A 19 -14.05 -13.97 -7.70
C ALA A 19 -13.92 -13.87 -9.23
N ALA A 20 -13.80 -14.99 -9.96
CA ALA A 20 -13.58 -15.00 -11.41
C ALA A 20 -14.69 -14.27 -12.19
N SER A 21 -15.94 -14.39 -11.77
CA SER A 21 -17.09 -13.68 -12.34
C SER A 21 -17.04 -12.16 -12.17
N TYR A 22 -16.25 -11.67 -11.22
CA TYR A 22 -16.12 -10.25 -10.90
C TYR A 22 -14.94 -9.59 -11.63
N ILE A 23 -14.08 -10.35 -12.32
CA ILE A 23 -12.87 -9.81 -12.94
C ILE A 23 -13.16 -8.93 -14.16
N ILE A 24 -14.12 -9.31 -15.01
CA ILE A 24 -14.53 -8.49 -16.16
C ILE A 24 -15.22 -7.21 -15.67
N PRO A 25 -16.26 -7.28 -14.82
CA PRO A 25 -16.87 -6.09 -14.21
C PRO A 25 -15.86 -5.18 -13.48
N PHE A 26 -14.84 -5.76 -12.84
CA PHE A 26 -13.77 -4.99 -12.20
C PHE A 26 -12.90 -4.24 -13.22
N ALA A 27 -12.62 -4.83 -14.38
CA ALA A 27 -11.87 -4.17 -15.44
C ALA A 27 -12.63 -2.95 -15.98
N ASP A 28 -13.93 -3.09 -16.25
CA ASP A 28 -14.79 -1.99 -16.70
C ASP A 28 -14.86 -0.88 -15.63
N TRP A 29 -15.02 -1.25 -14.36
CA TRP A 29 -15.00 -0.30 -13.24
C TRP A 29 -13.68 0.49 -13.13
N LEU A 30 -12.55 -0.09 -13.53
CA LEU A 30 -11.27 0.63 -13.60
C LEU A 30 -11.22 1.59 -14.79
N VAL A 31 -11.77 1.21 -15.94
CA VAL A 31 -11.85 2.09 -17.12
C VAL A 31 -12.69 3.33 -16.80
N ASP A 32 -13.87 3.14 -16.19
CA ASP A 32 -14.78 4.23 -15.82
C ASP A 32 -14.14 5.24 -14.84
N ARG A 33 -13.15 4.80 -14.06
CA ARG A 33 -12.39 5.63 -13.13
C ARG A 33 -11.13 6.26 -13.74
N GLY A 34 -10.93 6.12 -15.04
CA GLY A 34 -9.83 6.73 -15.80
C GLY A 34 -8.49 6.03 -15.63
N TYR A 35 -8.45 4.76 -15.22
CA TYR A 35 -7.20 4.01 -15.15
C TYR A 35 -6.71 3.65 -16.56
N GLY A 36 -5.46 4.03 -16.89
CA GLY A 36 -4.84 3.66 -18.16
C GLY A 36 -4.59 2.14 -18.29
N LEU A 37 -4.50 1.66 -19.53
CA LEU A 37 -4.42 0.25 -19.92
C LEU A 37 -3.39 -0.58 -19.12
N VAL A 38 -2.18 -0.04 -18.92
CA VAL A 38 -1.11 -0.74 -18.18
C VAL A 38 -1.46 -0.89 -16.70
N SER A 39 -2.05 0.14 -16.09
CA SER A 39 -2.46 0.11 -14.68
C SER A 39 -3.61 -0.87 -14.49
N MET A 40 -4.64 -0.79 -15.34
CA MET A 40 -5.77 -1.72 -15.33
C MET A 40 -5.27 -3.17 -15.45
N ARG A 41 -4.42 -3.48 -16.44
CA ARG A 41 -3.90 -4.85 -16.64
C ARG A 41 -3.19 -5.39 -15.40
N ASN A 42 -2.37 -4.56 -14.73
CA ASN A 42 -1.69 -4.97 -13.50
C ASN A 42 -2.68 -5.25 -12.37
N GLN A 43 -3.71 -4.41 -12.22
CA GLN A 43 -4.73 -4.59 -11.20
C GLN A 43 -5.57 -5.85 -11.44
N VAL A 44 -5.92 -6.13 -12.69
CA VAL A 44 -6.68 -7.33 -13.06
C VAL A 44 -5.86 -8.60 -12.85
N LEU A 45 -4.55 -8.60 -13.18
CA LEU A 45 -3.66 -9.72 -12.87
C LEU A 45 -3.51 -9.95 -11.36
N MET A 46 -3.47 -8.88 -10.57
CA MET A 46 -3.48 -8.96 -9.11
C MET A 46 -4.78 -9.57 -8.60
N ALA A 47 -5.93 -9.16 -9.14
CA ALA A 47 -7.24 -9.69 -8.78
C ALA A 47 -7.39 -11.18 -9.11
N ALA A 48 -6.99 -11.60 -10.31
CA ALA A 48 -7.01 -13.01 -10.71
C ALA A 48 -6.11 -13.87 -9.81
N GLY A 49 -4.92 -13.36 -9.47
CA GLY A 49 -4.02 -14.06 -8.55
C GLY A 49 -4.57 -14.16 -7.13
N PHE A 50 -5.28 -13.13 -6.65
CA PHE A 50 -5.93 -13.14 -5.35
C PHE A 50 -7.12 -14.11 -5.30
N SER A 51 -7.97 -14.10 -6.33
CA SER A 51 -9.08 -15.06 -6.49
C SER A 51 -8.61 -16.50 -6.39
N LYS A 52 -7.52 -16.84 -7.08
CA LYS A 52 -6.92 -18.19 -7.01
C LYS A 52 -6.42 -18.52 -5.61
N TRP A 53 -5.78 -17.56 -4.94
CA TRP A 53 -5.26 -17.77 -3.60
C TRP A 53 -6.38 -18.00 -2.58
N LEU A 54 -7.49 -17.26 -2.67
CA LEU A 54 -8.67 -17.48 -1.85
C LEU A 54 -9.22 -18.90 -2.04
N GLY A 55 -9.37 -19.34 -3.29
CA GLY A 55 -9.81 -20.70 -3.61
C GLY A 55 -8.87 -21.78 -3.04
N HIS A 56 -7.55 -21.58 -3.11
CA HIS A 56 -6.58 -22.50 -2.51
C HIS A 56 -6.63 -22.55 -0.97
N LYS A 57 -7.03 -21.44 -0.31
CA LYS A 57 -7.18 -21.37 1.14
C LYS A 57 -8.57 -21.75 1.62
N GLY A 58 -9.51 -22.04 0.72
CA GLY A 58 -10.91 -22.33 1.05
C GLY A 58 -11.64 -21.13 1.66
N ILE A 59 -11.27 -19.91 1.27
CA ILE A 59 -11.90 -18.68 1.79
C ILE A 59 -13.02 -18.28 0.83
N GLU A 60 -14.25 -18.28 1.32
CA GLU A 60 -15.43 -17.85 0.58
C GLU A 60 -15.49 -16.32 0.43
N LEU A 61 -16.21 -15.82 -0.57
CA LEU A 61 -16.38 -14.38 -0.79
C LEU A 61 -16.96 -13.66 0.45
N SER A 62 -17.93 -14.28 1.12
CA SER A 62 -18.54 -13.76 2.35
C SER A 62 -17.55 -13.60 3.52
N ASP A 63 -16.47 -14.38 3.50
CA ASP A 63 -15.50 -14.46 4.61
C ASP A 63 -14.27 -13.58 4.36
N ILE A 64 -14.26 -12.82 3.25
CA ILE A 64 -13.17 -11.91 2.91
C ILE A 64 -13.14 -10.74 3.90
N SER A 65 -12.21 -10.81 4.85
CA SER A 65 -11.80 -9.71 5.72
C SER A 65 -10.69 -8.84 5.14
N GLY A 66 -10.46 -7.66 5.74
CA GLY A 66 -9.42 -6.70 5.36
C GLY A 66 -7.97 -7.18 5.53
N ASP A 67 -7.71 -8.28 6.25
CA ASP A 67 -6.36 -8.85 6.42
C ASP A 67 -5.93 -9.77 5.26
N HIS A 68 -6.89 -10.32 4.51
CA HIS A 68 -6.60 -11.25 3.41
C HIS A 68 -5.72 -10.68 2.30
N PRO A 69 -5.85 -9.41 1.88
CA PRO A 69 -4.89 -8.77 0.97
C PRO A 69 -3.45 -8.82 1.48
N ARG A 70 -3.23 -8.54 2.77
CA ARG A 70 -1.90 -8.56 3.38
C ARG A 70 -1.34 -9.98 3.39
N ARG A 71 -2.14 -10.96 3.82
CA ARG A 71 -1.75 -12.39 3.83
C ARG A 71 -1.42 -12.89 2.43
N TYR A 72 -2.19 -12.52 1.41
CA TYR A 72 -1.89 -12.86 0.04
C TYR A 72 -0.55 -12.29 -0.44
N LEU A 73 -0.26 -11.02 -0.12
CA LEU A 73 1.01 -10.40 -0.49
C LEU A 73 2.22 -11.04 0.19
N LEU A 74 2.04 -11.59 1.41
CA LEU A 74 3.07 -12.33 2.13
C LEU A 74 3.28 -13.76 1.58
N ASP A 75 2.22 -14.43 1.15
CA ASP A 75 2.25 -15.82 0.65
C ASP A 75 2.73 -15.91 -0.82
N ARG A 76 2.88 -14.77 -1.50
CA ARG A 76 3.38 -14.71 -2.87
C ARG A 76 4.87 -14.99 -2.96
N ALA A 77 5.25 -15.86 -3.89
CA ALA A 77 6.65 -16.10 -4.25
C ALA A 77 7.36 -14.85 -4.81
N GLN A 78 6.61 -13.93 -5.42
CA GLN A 78 7.13 -12.65 -5.91
C GLN A 78 6.98 -11.57 -4.85
N ARG A 79 8.03 -10.77 -4.65
CA ARG A 79 7.98 -9.62 -3.74
C ARG A 79 6.90 -8.61 -4.17
N PRO A 80 6.07 -8.11 -3.23
CA PRO A 80 5.08 -7.08 -3.53
C PRO A 80 5.71 -5.86 -4.19
N LYS A 81 5.09 -5.39 -5.27
CA LYS A 81 5.48 -4.17 -5.99
C LYS A 81 4.71 -2.96 -5.46
N LEU A 82 5.20 -1.77 -5.80
CA LEU A 82 4.46 -0.52 -5.54
C LEU A 82 3.15 -0.58 -6.33
N GLY A 83 2.03 -0.48 -5.62
CA GLY A 83 0.69 -0.54 -6.22
C GLY A 83 -0.03 -1.87 -6.07
N ASP A 84 0.64 -2.96 -5.67
CA ASP A 84 -0.03 -4.26 -5.47
C ASP A 84 -1.09 -4.19 -4.36
N ALA A 85 -0.76 -3.53 -3.24
CA ALA A 85 -1.71 -3.28 -2.16
C ALA A 85 -2.87 -2.36 -2.60
N ALA A 86 -2.59 -1.36 -3.45
CA ALA A 86 -3.61 -0.47 -3.96
C ALA A 86 -4.57 -1.21 -4.92
N ALA A 87 -4.04 -2.08 -5.77
CA ALA A 87 -4.81 -2.95 -6.66
C ALA A 87 -5.80 -3.83 -5.88
N LEU A 88 -5.32 -4.47 -4.81
CA LEU A 88 -6.18 -5.32 -3.97
C LEU A 88 -7.23 -4.49 -3.22
N ARG A 89 -6.88 -3.29 -2.76
CA ARG A 89 -7.85 -2.38 -2.15
C ARG A 89 -8.93 -1.94 -3.14
N HIS A 90 -8.57 -1.65 -4.39
CA HIS A 90 -9.54 -1.33 -5.43
C HIS A 90 -10.46 -2.50 -5.74
N LEU A 91 -9.92 -3.72 -5.79
CA LEU A 91 -10.73 -4.93 -5.94
C LEU A 91 -11.72 -5.10 -4.78
N LEU A 92 -11.29 -4.94 -3.53
CA LEU A 92 -12.21 -5.05 -2.39
C LEU A 92 -13.29 -3.96 -2.41
N ALA A 93 -12.92 -2.72 -2.75
CA ALA A 93 -13.88 -1.63 -2.91
C ALA A 93 -14.91 -1.94 -4.02
N PHE A 94 -14.46 -2.51 -5.13
CA PHE A 94 -15.33 -2.96 -6.20
C PHE A 94 -16.27 -4.06 -5.72
N LEU A 95 -15.76 -5.13 -5.10
CA LEU A 95 -16.58 -6.25 -4.61
C LEU A 95 -17.64 -5.79 -3.58
N ARG A 96 -17.28 -4.83 -2.71
CA ARG A 96 -18.24 -4.20 -1.78
C ARG A 96 -19.33 -3.43 -2.51
N SER A 97 -18.97 -2.65 -3.54
CA SER A 97 -19.96 -1.92 -4.36
C SER A 97 -20.94 -2.85 -5.10
N GLN A 98 -20.57 -4.12 -5.29
CA GLN A 98 -21.41 -5.15 -5.89
C GLN A 98 -22.14 -6.00 -4.84
N ASN A 99 -22.03 -5.66 -3.54
CA ASN A 99 -22.53 -6.47 -2.41
C ASN A 99 -22.01 -7.92 -2.40
N ALA A 100 -20.87 -8.18 -3.04
CA ALA A 100 -20.30 -9.52 -3.19
C ALA A 100 -19.52 -9.97 -1.95
N ILE A 101 -19.03 -9.01 -1.17
CA ILE A 101 -18.42 -9.22 0.13
C ILE A 101 -19.13 -8.31 1.13
N ALA A 102 -19.14 -8.71 2.41
CA ALA A 102 -19.70 -7.87 3.46
C ALA A 102 -19.11 -6.47 3.37
N GLU A 103 -19.97 -5.46 3.52
CA GLU A 103 -19.49 -4.12 3.80
C GLU A 103 -18.55 -4.27 5.01
N GLU A 104 -17.36 -3.70 4.89
CA GLU A 104 -16.55 -3.54 6.08
C GLU A 104 -17.40 -2.61 6.93
N ILE A 105 -18.15 -3.19 7.89
CA ILE A 105 -18.39 -2.50 9.15
C ILE A 105 -16.99 -1.99 9.44
N GLU A 106 -16.81 -0.67 9.36
CA GLU A 106 -15.64 -0.04 9.95
C GLU A 106 -15.76 -0.43 11.41
N ALA A 107 -15.32 -1.65 11.73
CA ALA A 107 -15.13 -2.13 13.08
C ALA A 107 -14.32 -1.00 13.64
N ASP A 108 -14.83 -0.33 14.65
CA ASP A 108 -14.34 0.87 15.29
C ASP A 108 -12.80 0.85 15.37
N HIS A 109 -12.13 1.12 14.25
CA HIS A 109 -10.70 0.94 14.11
C HIS A 109 -10.24 2.31 14.48
N ASN A 110 -10.23 2.55 15.79
CA ASN A 110 -9.43 3.61 16.34
C ASN A 110 -8.06 3.44 15.67
N PRO A 111 -7.69 4.34 14.73
CA PRO A 111 -6.56 4.08 13.86
C PRO A 111 -5.37 3.79 14.75
N SER A 112 -4.57 2.76 14.40
CA SER A 112 -3.38 2.46 15.19
C SER A 112 -2.58 3.74 15.38
N LEU A 113 -1.85 3.87 16.49
CA LEU A 113 -1.10 5.09 16.76
C LEU A 113 -0.16 5.44 15.58
N VAL A 114 0.37 4.43 14.89
CA VAL A 114 1.11 4.58 13.62
C VAL A 114 0.24 5.19 12.53
N GLU A 115 -0.95 4.65 12.26
CA GLU A 115 -1.86 5.20 11.25
C GLU A 115 -2.30 6.62 11.58
N GLN A 116 -2.48 6.98 12.86
CA GLN A 116 -2.77 8.36 13.27
C GLN A 116 -1.65 9.32 12.88
N HIS A 117 -0.39 8.96 13.16
CA HIS A 117 0.76 9.77 12.76
C HIS A 117 0.91 9.86 11.24
N VAL A 118 0.65 8.76 10.52
CA VAL A 118 0.71 8.72 9.05
C VAL A 118 -0.39 9.59 8.44
N GLN A 119 -1.61 9.57 8.98
CA GLN A 119 -2.72 10.41 8.53
C GLN A 119 -2.44 11.90 8.81
N ALA A 120 -1.96 12.24 10.01
CA ALA A 120 -1.59 13.62 10.35
C ALA A 120 -0.50 14.17 9.40
N TYR A 121 0.48 13.34 9.06
CA TYR A 121 1.50 13.68 8.07
C TYR A 121 0.93 13.84 6.66
N GLU A 122 0.03 12.96 6.23
CA GLU A 122 -0.65 13.04 4.93
C GLU A 122 -1.44 14.35 4.78
N LEU A 123 -2.20 14.73 5.82
CA LEU A 123 -2.92 16.00 5.88
C LEU A 123 -1.95 17.18 5.74
N TYR A 124 -0.82 17.17 6.46
CA TYR A 124 0.21 18.19 6.33
C TYR A 124 0.79 18.29 4.90
N LEU A 125 1.10 17.16 4.25
CA LEU A 125 1.64 17.19 2.89
C LEU A 125 0.65 17.78 1.87
N ARG A 126 -0.64 17.49 2.06
CA ARG A 126 -1.71 18.00 1.21
C ARG A 126 -1.98 19.48 1.46
N ASP A 127 -2.15 19.86 2.71
CA ASP A 127 -2.73 21.16 3.07
C ASP A 127 -1.66 22.25 3.25
N ALA A 128 -0.50 21.91 3.81
CA ALA A 128 0.58 22.87 4.08
C ALA A 128 1.68 22.88 3.02
N ARG A 129 1.83 21.80 2.23
CA ARG A 129 2.90 21.66 1.22
C ARG A 129 2.40 21.53 -0.21
N ALA A 130 1.09 21.44 -0.42
CA ALA A 130 0.43 21.31 -1.74
C ALA A 130 1.09 20.24 -2.64
N LEU A 131 1.58 19.15 -2.05
CA LEU A 131 2.25 18.10 -2.81
C LEU A 131 1.26 17.34 -3.68
N ALA A 132 1.71 16.96 -4.88
CA ALA A 132 0.92 16.12 -5.77
C ALA A 132 0.51 14.82 -5.06
N ARG A 133 -0.73 14.40 -5.28
CA ARG A 133 -1.33 13.19 -4.69
C ARG A 133 -0.47 11.93 -4.91
N GLU A 134 0.17 11.83 -6.06
CA GLU A 134 1.08 10.73 -6.43
C GLU A 134 2.29 10.66 -5.50
N THR A 135 2.83 11.81 -5.08
CA THR A 135 3.95 11.89 -4.14
C THR A 135 3.53 11.44 -2.74
N ILE A 136 2.34 11.86 -2.29
CA ILE A 136 1.77 11.47 -1.00
C ILE A 136 1.57 9.96 -0.94
N ILE A 137 1.03 9.37 -2.01
CA ILE A 137 0.84 7.90 -2.16
C ILE A 137 2.18 7.15 -2.03
N ASN A 138 3.29 7.74 -2.50
CA ASN A 138 4.62 7.14 -2.41
C ASN A 138 5.27 7.30 -1.03
N TYR A 139 4.96 8.38 -0.31
CA TYR A 139 5.59 8.69 0.99
C TYR A 139 4.90 7.96 2.14
N ARG A 140 3.57 7.85 2.09
CA ARG A 140 2.75 7.23 3.13
C ARG A 140 3.21 5.82 3.53
N PRO A 141 3.53 4.89 2.60
CA PRO A 141 4.03 3.56 2.96
C PRO A 141 5.40 3.60 3.62
N VAL A 142 6.30 4.49 3.18
CA VAL A 142 7.65 4.59 3.75
C VAL A 142 7.59 5.02 5.22
N VAL A 143 6.75 6.00 5.54
CA VAL A 143 6.59 6.49 6.91
C VAL A 143 5.92 5.44 7.79
N ARG A 144 4.88 4.76 7.28
CA ARG A 144 4.25 3.63 7.98
C ARG A 144 5.28 2.55 8.31
N ASP A 145 6.06 2.12 7.31
CA ASP A 145 7.04 1.05 7.48
C ASP A 145 8.13 1.44 8.49
N PHE A 146 8.55 2.72 8.50
CA PHE A 146 9.50 3.24 9.49
C PHE A 146 8.94 3.22 10.91
N LEU A 147 7.72 3.73 11.11
CA LEU A 147 7.09 3.76 12.42
C LEU A 147 6.80 2.35 12.94
N ASN A 148 6.32 1.44 12.08
CA ASN A 148 6.15 0.03 12.43
C ASN A 148 7.49 -0.64 12.75
N TYR A 149 8.56 -0.34 12.01
CA TYR A 149 9.89 -0.86 12.29
C TYR A 149 10.39 -0.44 13.68
N ARG A 150 10.10 0.80 14.10
CA ARG A 150 10.60 1.36 15.36
C ARG A 150 9.71 1.08 16.57
N PHE A 151 8.40 1.10 16.40
CA PHE A 151 7.43 1.04 17.51
C PHE A 151 6.58 -0.23 17.50
N GLY A 152 6.49 -0.95 16.38
CA GLY A 152 5.61 -2.11 16.25
C GLY A 152 4.16 -1.76 16.60
N ASP A 153 3.54 -2.61 17.42
CA ASP A 153 2.18 -2.39 17.96
C ASP A 153 2.17 -1.56 19.27
N GLY A 154 3.33 -1.03 19.69
CA GLY A 154 3.49 -0.25 20.91
C GLY A 154 3.09 1.23 20.77
N ALA A 155 3.21 1.97 21.87
CA ALA A 155 2.98 3.41 21.87
C ALA A 155 3.98 4.12 20.96
N VAL A 156 3.48 4.98 20.07
CA VAL A 156 4.33 5.78 19.18
C VAL A 156 4.71 7.07 19.90
N SER A 157 6.00 7.24 20.19
CA SER A 157 6.56 8.47 20.74
C SER A 157 7.69 8.96 19.85
N LEU A 158 7.40 9.94 19.01
CA LEU A 158 8.39 10.49 18.07
C LEU A 158 9.59 11.12 18.79
N ALA A 159 9.39 11.65 20.00
CA ALA A 159 10.47 12.19 20.84
C ALA A 159 11.55 11.16 21.20
N GLN A 160 11.24 9.86 21.14
CA GLN A 160 12.19 8.77 21.38
C GLN A 160 12.97 8.33 20.12
N LEU A 161 12.72 8.97 18.97
CA LEU A 161 13.45 8.69 17.75
C LEU A 161 14.90 9.14 17.88
N ARG A 162 15.83 8.26 17.47
CA ARG A 162 17.27 8.54 17.43
C ARG A 162 17.79 8.41 16.01
N ALA A 163 18.93 9.04 15.74
CA ALA A 163 19.60 8.94 14.45
C ALA A 163 19.88 7.50 14.02
N VAL A 164 20.24 6.62 14.98
CA VAL A 164 20.47 5.19 14.72
C VAL A 164 19.23 4.47 14.18
N ASP A 165 18.04 4.82 14.71
CA ASP A 165 16.78 4.21 14.27
C ASP A 165 16.49 4.54 12.80
N VAL A 166 16.88 5.75 12.36
CA VAL A 166 16.76 6.22 10.97
C VAL A 166 17.77 5.50 10.07
N THR A 167 19.04 5.45 10.46
CA THR A 167 20.08 4.82 9.65
C THR A 167 19.84 3.32 9.48
N ASP A 168 19.46 2.62 10.54
CA ASP A 168 19.21 1.18 10.51
C ASP A 168 18.01 0.83 9.64
N PHE A 169 16.92 1.62 9.75
CA PHE A 169 15.77 1.46 8.88
C PHE A 169 16.14 1.67 7.42
N VAL A 170 16.87 2.75 7.10
CA VAL A 170 17.27 3.04 5.71
C VAL A 170 18.13 1.91 5.17
N GLN A 171 19.16 1.47 5.90
CA GLN A 171 20.02 0.36 5.48
C GLN A 171 19.21 -0.91 5.20
N LYS A 172 18.31 -1.29 6.12
CA LYS A 172 17.46 -2.46 5.97
C LYS A 172 16.53 -2.33 4.75
N ALA A 173 15.90 -1.17 4.58
CA ALA A 173 14.93 -0.91 3.53
C ALA A 173 15.59 -0.90 2.14
N ILE A 174 16.77 -0.29 1.99
CA ILE A 174 17.41 -0.11 0.68
C ILE A 174 18.28 -1.29 0.24
N SER A 175 18.68 -2.19 1.15
CA SER A 175 19.59 -3.31 0.90
C SER A 175 19.24 -4.21 -0.30
N ARG A 176 17.97 -4.21 -0.75
CA ARG A 176 17.48 -5.04 -1.85
C ARG A 176 16.64 -4.26 -2.88
N LEU A 177 16.82 -2.94 -2.96
CA LEU A 177 16.02 -2.05 -3.81
C LEU A 177 16.87 -1.34 -4.86
N ASN A 178 16.22 -0.95 -5.97
CA ASN A 178 16.87 -0.14 -7.01
C ASN A 178 17.02 1.34 -6.57
N MET A 179 17.92 2.05 -7.27
CA MET A 179 18.28 3.45 -6.98
C MET A 179 17.06 4.38 -6.89
N ARG A 180 16.11 4.25 -7.83
CA ARG A 180 14.88 5.07 -7.85
C ARG A 180 14.08 4.89 -6.56
N ARG A 181 13.93 3.66 -6.08
CA ARG A 181 13.18 3.37 -4.86
C ARG A 181 13.91 3.82 -3.60
N ALA A 182 15.24 3.69 -3.58
CA ALA A 182 16.07 4.21 -2.49
C ALA A 182 15.92 5.75 -2.36
N LYS A 183 15.89 6.48 -3.48
CA LYS A 183 15.64 7.94 -3.49
C LYS A 183 14.26 8.31 -2.94
N ILE A 184 13.22 7.55 -3.26
CA ILE A 184 11.87 7.76 -2.70
C ILE A 184 11.90 7.58 -1.18
N ILE A 185 12.54 6.51 -0.69
CA ILE A 185 12.60 6.21 0.75
C ILE A 185 13.31 7.34 1.50
N THR A 186 14.50 7.74 1.05
CA THR A 186 15.26 8.79 1.73
C THR A 186 14.57 10.15 1.67
N THR A 187 13.93 10.49 0.55
CA THR A 187 13.19 11.75 0.43
C THR A 187 11.95 11.76 1.33
N ALA A 188 11.19 10.66 1.37
CA ALA A 188 10.01 10.53 2.22
C ALA A 188 10.36 10.64 3.71
N LEU A 189 11.42 9.96 4.15
CA LEU A 189 11.90 10.03 5.53
C LEU A 189 12.37 11.43 5.91
N ARG A 190 13.16 12.08 5.05
CA ARG A 190 13.64 13.44 5.30
C ARG A 190 12.47 14.42 5.45
N SER A 191 11.46 14.28 4.59
CA SER A 191 10.22 15.06 4.65
C SER A 191 9.43 14.80 5.94
N PHE A 192 9.27 13.54 6.34
CA PHE A 192 8.56 13.18 7.58
C PHE A 192 9.26 13.68 8.84
N LEU A 193 10.58 13.53 8.94
CA LEU A 193 11.36 13.99 10.10
C LEU A 193 11.35 15.52 10.18
N SER A 194 11.37 16.22 9.04
CA SER A 194 11.19 17.68 9.00
C SER A 194 9.80 18.09 9.51
N TYR A 195 8.75 17.35 9.14
CA TYR A 195 7.39 17.56 9.65
C TYR A 195 7.30 17.31 11.16
N ALA A 196 7.87 16.21 11.66
CA ALA A 196 7.89 15.91 13.09
C ALA A 196 8.58 17.03 13.88
N ARG A 197 9.69 17.58 13.34
CA ARG A 197 10.38 18.72 13.96
C ARG A 197 9.54 19.99 13.91
N TYR A 198 8.88 20.26 12.79
CA TYR A 198 7.98 21.39 12.63
C TYR A 198 6.83 21.38 13.66
N ARG A 199 6.29 20.19 13.97
CA ARG A 199 5.26 20.04 15.03
C ARG A 199 5.81 20.11 16.47
N GLY A 200 7.13 20.11 16.65
CA GLY A 200 7.77 20.01 17.96
C GLY A 200 7.78 18.60 18.53
N ASP A 201 7.41 17.57 17.74
CA ASP A 201 7.42 16.17 18.17
C ASP A 201 8.86 15.63 18.31
N ILE A 202 9.83 16.25 17.63
CA ILE A 202 11.27 16.03 17.80
C ILE A 202 12.01 17.38 17.89
N THR A 203 13.06 17.44 18.72
CA THR A 203 13.91 18.63 18.86
C THR A 203 15.15 18.57 17.99
N SER A 204 15.75 17.38 17.87
CA SER A 204 16.95 17.12 17.07
C SER A 204 16.66 17.07 15.57
N ASP A 205 17.63 17.48 14.75
CA ASP A 205 17.53 17.41 13.29
C ASP A 205 17.79 16.00 12.75
N LEU A 206 16.85 15.09 12.99
CA LEU A 206 16.96 13.70 12.52
C LEU A 206 16.92 13.59 10.99
N ALA A 207 16.41 14.60 10.28
CA ALA A 207 16.42 14.64 8.83
C ALA A 207 17.85 14.63 8.25
N ALA A 208 18.83 15.16 9.00
CA ALA A 208 20.25 15.13 8.66
C ALA A 208 20.88 13.73 8.79
N ALA A 209 20.28 12.83 9.58
CA ALA A 209 20.75 11.45 9.72
C ALA A 209 20.35 10.54 8.54
N VAL A 210 19.47 11.01 7.64
CA VAL A 210 19.04 10.25 6.47
C VAL A 210 20.17 10.21 5.43
N PRO A 211 20.70 9.02 5.06
CA PRO A 211 21.78 8.89 4.09
C PRO A 211 21.48 9.56 2.74
N ILE A 212 22.54 10.05 2.09
CA ILE A 212 22.48 10.57 0.73
C ILE A 212 22.55 9.38 -0.24
N VAL A 213 21.58 9.31 -1.15
CA VAL A 213 21.55 8.32 -2.22
C VAL A 213 21.82 9.08 -3.52
N ALA A 214 23.06 9.03 -3.99
CA ALA A 214 23.53 9.65 -5.23
C ALA A 214 23.05 8.85 -6.45
#